data_AF-A0ABD0Q680-F1
#
_entry.id   AF-A0ABD0Q680-F1
#
_cell.length_a   1.000
_cell.length_b   1.000
_cell.length_c   1.000
_cell.angle_alpha   90.00
_cell.angle_beta   90.00
_cell.angle_gamma   90.00
#
_symmetry.space_group_name_H-M   'P 1'
#
loop_
_entity.id
_entity.type
_entity.pdbx_description
1 polymer ?
#
loop_
_entity_poly.entity_id
_entity_poly.type
_entity_poly.pdbx_seq_one_letter_code
_entity_poly.pdbx_strand_id
1 'polypeptide(L)'
;VHYTFNKILMLQEPLLVVGAFYILFFTVIIYVRLDFSITKDPAAEVRMKVASITEQVLTLVNKRLGLYRHMDEVVNRYKQSRDTGALNSGRKTLEAEHRTLTNDINALQTRLKAEGSDLAEKIQKLDGQLKDLVCRSCQEAERLVAGKVKKDAYIESDKTLTGKRQELVSRIDSLLDAFLQPGRETVTPSETLTRIQTGLTDQ
;
A
#
# COMPACT_ATOMS: atom_id res chain seq x y z
N VAL A 1 41.47 59.36 -53.25
CA VAL A 1 41.58 58.02 -52.61
C VAL A 1 40.37 57.21 -53.05
N HIS A 2 40.55 56.17 -53.86
CA HIS A 2 39.45 55.28 -54.29
C HIS A 2 39.43 54.05 -53.38
N TYR A 3 38.33 53.85 -52.66
CA TYR A 3 38.11 52.68 -51.79
C TYR A 3 37.10 51.74 -52.47
N THR A 4 37.55 50.55 -52.85
CA THR A 4 36.69 49.48 -53.40
C THR A 4 36.02 48.75 -52.24
N PHE A 5 34.74 49.07 -52.01
CA PHE A 5 33.95 48.50 -50.91
C PHE A 5 33.24 47.21 -51.34
N ASN A 6 33.53 46.09 -50.69
CA ASN A 6 32.84 44.83 -50.94
C ASN A 6 31.49 44.82 -50.22
N LYS A 7 30.38 44.97 -50.98
CA LYS A 7 29.02 45.05 -50.42
C LYS A 7 28.60 43.82 -49.62
N ILE A 8 29.21 42.66 -49.84
CA ILE A 8 28.92 41.43 -49.10
C ILE A 8 29.42 41.51 -47.64
N LEU A 9 30.48 42.29 -47.36
CA LEU A 9 30.95 42.48 -45.98
C LEU A 9 29.97 43.27 -45.11
N MET A 10 29.11 44.12 -45.68
CA MET A 10 28.07 44.84 -44.92
C MET A 10 27.00 43.91 -44.33
N LEU A 11 26.84 42.70 -44.88
CA LEU A 11 25.84 41.75 -44.41
C LEU A 11 26.31 40.96 -43.17
N GLN A 12 27.59 41.05 -42.82
CA GLN A 12 28.16 40.35 -41.66
C GLN A 12 27.61 40.87 -40.32
N GLU A 13 27.45 42.18 -40.19
CA GLU A 13 26.93 42.81 -38.97
C GLU A 13 25.50 42.38 -38.63
N PRO A 14 24.51 42.45 -39.55
CA PRO A 14 23.16 41.97 -39.26
C PRO A 14 23.11 40.44 -39.07
N LEU A 15 23.94 39.68 -39.79
CA LEU A 15 23.98 38.22 -39.66
C LEU A 15 24.53 37.77 -38.31
N LEU A 16 25.47 38.51 -37.72
CA LEU A 16 26.01 38.24 -36.38
C LEU A 16 24.92 38.41 -35.32
N VAL A 17 24.10 39.45 -35.42
CA VAL A 17 22.97 39.69 -34.50
C VAL A 17 21.95 38.56 -34.59
N VAL A 18 21.56 38.17 -35.81
CA VAL A 18 20.64 37.04 -36.03
C VAL A 18 21.21 35.73 -35.49
N GLY A 19 22.51 35.46 -35.72
CA GLY A 19 23.20 34.29 -35.19
C GLY A 19 23.22 34.24 -33.66
N ALA A 20 23.48 35.39 -33.00
CA ALA A 20 23.47 35.48 -31.55
C ALA A 20 22.07 35.20 -30.96
N PHE A 21 21.02 35.80 -31.55
CA PHE A 21 19.64 35.51 -31.13
C PHE A 21 19.26 34.05 -31.41
N TYR A 22 19.67 33.48 -32.54
CA TYR A 22 19.41 32.08 -32.87
C TYR A 22 20.02 31.13 -31.85
N ILE A 23 21.28 31.34 -31.45
CA ILE A 23 21.94 30.53 -30.41
C ILE A 23 21.20 30.66 -29.08
N LEU A 24 20.81 31.88 -28.69
CA LEU A 24 20.06 32.11 -27.44
C LEU A 24 18.71 31.37 -27.44
N PHE A 25 17.95 31.45 -28.52
CA PHE A 25 16.69 30.71 -28.66
C PHE A 25 16.93 29.19 -28.67
N PHE A 26 17.98 28.72 -29.34
CA PHE A 26 18.33 27.30 -29.38
C PHE A 26 18.71 26.78 -27.98
N THR A 27 19.46 27.54 -27.20
CA THR A 27 19.76 27.23 -25.79
C THR A 27 18.51 27.21 -24.93
N VAL A 28 17.57 28.13 -25.11
CA VAL A 28 16.28 28.12 -24.40
C VAL A 28 15.45 26.89 -24.78
N ILE A 29 15.39 26.52 -26.06
CA ILE A 29 14.72 25.31 -26.53
C ILE A 29 15.35 24.06 -25.93
N ILE A 30 16.68 23.98 -25.91
CA ILE A 30 17.41 22.90 -25.26
C ILE A 30 17.16 22.90 -23.75
N TYR A 31 17.13 24.06 -23.09
CA TYR A 31 16.88 24.15 -21.65
C TYR A 31 15.48 23.66 -21.26
N VAL A 32 14.45 24.01 -22.05
CA VAL A 32 13.08 23.55 -21.77
C VAL A 32 12.80 22.11 -22.22
N ARG A 33 13.58 21.58 -23.18
CA ARG A 33 13.46 20.20 -23.69
C ARG A 33 14.40 19.21 -22.99
N LEU A 34 15.50 19.68 -22.44
CA LEU A 34 16.29 18.95 -21.46
C LEU A 34 15.51 18.97 -20.16
N ASP A 35 14.63 17.98 -20.01
CA ASP A 35 14.11 17.55 -18.72
C ASP A 35 15.31 17.12 -17.83
N PHE A 36 16.02 18.07 -17.25
CA PHE A 36 16.99 17.83 -16.18
C PHE A 36 16.24 17.61 -14.86
N SER A 37 15.45 16.52 -14.79
CA SER A 37 15.07 15.91 -13.52
C SER A 37 16.31 15.19 -12.97
N ILE A 38 17.22 15.96 -12.37
CA ILE A 38 18.62 15.55 -12.12
C ILE A 38 18.80 14.50 -11.01
N THR A 39 17.73 14.11 -10.31
CA THR A 39 17.67 12.80 -9.65
C THR A 39 16.19 12.42 -9.55
N LYS A 40 15.70 11.56 -10.44
CA LYS A 40 14.62 10.66 -10.01
C LYS A 40 15.25 9.85 -8.90
N ASP A 41 15.04 10.23 -7.64
CA ASP A 41 15.51 9.46 -6.51
C ASP A 41 14.95 8.05 -6.70
N PRO A 42 15.77 7.06 -7.10
CA PRO A 42 15.27 5.72 -7.36
C PRO A 42 14.68 5.14 -6.07
N ALA A 43 15.16 5.60 -4.91
CA ALA A 43 14.53 5.26 -3.64
C ALA A 43 13.18 5.95 -3.46
N ALA A 44 12.94 7.18 -3.96
CA ALA A 44 11.62 7.80 -3.94
C ALA A 44 10.62 7.07 -4.84
N GLU A 45 11.06 6.64 -6.03
CA GLU A 45 10.21 5.89 -6.96
C GLU A 45 9.84 4.52 -6.38
N VAL A 46 10.81 3.81 -5.79
CA VAL A 46 10.56 2.55 -5.08
C VAL A 46 9.65 2.77 -3.87
N ARG A 47 9.85 3.85 -3.09
CA ARG A 47 8.96 4.21 -1.97
C ARG A 47 7.52 4.44 -2.43
N MET A 48 7.31 5.15 -3.54
CA MET A 48 5.97 5.36 -4.12
C MET A 48 5.34 4.05 -4.61
N LYS A 49 6.12 3.17 -5.25
CA LYS A 49 5.65 1.84 -5.68
C LYS A 49 5.24 0.98 -4.48
N VAL A 50 6.10 0.91 -3.46
CA VAL A 50 5.81 0.18 -2.21
C VAL A 50 4.57 0.74 -1.53
N ALA A 51 4.40 2.06 -1.45
CA ALA A 51 3.21 2.69 -0.87
C ALA A 51 1.93 2.33 -1.64
N SER A 52 1.96 2.41 -2.98
CA SER A 52 0.81 2.06 -3.82
C SER A 52 0.43 0.58 -3.72
N ILE A 53 1.42 -0.33 -3.71
CA ILE A 53 1.17 -1.77 -3.55
C ILE A 53 0.61 -2.03 -2.13
N THR A 54 1.11 -1.32 -1.12
CA THR A 54 0.63 -1.44 0.27
C THR A 54 -0.83 -1.00 0.40
N GLU A 55 -1.24 0.09 -0.26
CA GLU A 55 -2.63 0.54 -0.28
C GLU A 55 -3.57 -0.44 -0.99
N GLN A 56 -3.09 -1.09 -2.07
CA GLN A 56 -3.84 -2.16 -2.72
C GLN A 56 -4.00 -3.38 -1.81
N VAL A 57 -2.96 -3.76 -1.06
CA VAL A 57 -3.07 -4.82 -0.05
C VAL A 57 -4.08 -4.44 1.03
N LEU A 58 -4.05 -3.20 1.52
CA LEU A 58 -5.01 -2.68 2.49
C LEU A 58 -6.44 -2.81 1.98
N THR A 59 -6.69 -2.45 0.73
CA THR A 59 -8.01 -2.56 0.10
C THR A 59 -8.50 -4.01 0.06
N LEU A 60 -7.63 -4.95 -0.32
CA LEU A 60 -7.99 -6.37 -0.37
C LEU A 60 -8.19 -6.99 1.01
N VAL A 61 -7.39 -6.60 2.00
CA VAL A 61 -7.57 -7.04 3.39
C VAL A 61 -8.89 -6.52 3.94
N ASN A 62 -9.24 -5.26 3.68
CA ASN A 62 -10.54 -4.70 4.06
C ASN A 62 -11.71 -5.37 3.34
N LYS A 63 -11.56 -5.71 2.06
CA LYS A 63 -12.56 -6.48 1.32
C LYS A 63 -12.75 -7.88 1.92
N ARG A 64 -11.65 -8.52 2.33
CA ARG A 64 -11.69 -9.79 3.06
C ARG A 64 -12.33 -9.65 4.44
N LEU A 65 -12.17 -8.51 5.10
CA LEU A 65 -12.88 -8.20 6.33
C LEU A 65 -14.40 -8.08 6.10
N GLY A 66 -14.80 -7.51 4.96
CA GLY A 66 -16.20 -7.43 4.52
C GLY A 66 -16.87 -8.79 4.36
N LEU A 67 -16.13 -9.80 3.89
CA LEU A 67 -16.63 -11.18 3.77
C LEU A 67 -17.09 -11.76 5.13
N TYR A 68 -16.54 -11.31 6.26
CA TYR A 68 -16.96 -11.81 7.57
C TYR A 68 -18.34 -11.33 7.99
N ARG A 69 -18.71 -10.10 7.63
CA ARG A 69 -20.09 -9.63 7.85
C ARG A 69 -21.08 -10.51 7.09
N HIS A 70 -20.69 -10.93 5.90
CA HIS A 70 -21.47 -11.87 5.11
C HIS A 70 -21.56 -13.26 5.76
N MET A 71 -20.47 -13.77 6.35
CA MET A 71 -20.49 -15.01 7.12
C MET A 71 -21.44 -14.93 8.33
N ASP A 72 -21.41 -13.83 9.08
CA ASP A 72 -22.30 -13.60 10.22
C ASP A 72 -23.77 -13.51 9.79
N GLU A 73 -24.05 -12.87 8.67
CA GLU A 73 -25.39 -12.81 8.07
C GLU A 73 -25.88 -14.20 7.67
N VAL A 74 -25.05 -15.00 7.01
CA VAL A 74 -25.38 -16.37 6.59
C VAL A 74 -25.64 -17.27 7.82
N VAL A 75 -24.82 -17.15 8.87
CA VAL A 75 -25.00 -17.89 10.13
C VAL A 75 -26.24 -17.43 10.88
N ASN A 76 -26.51 -16.13 10.95
CA ASN A 76 -27.71 -15.59 11.60
C ASN A 76 -28.99 -15.97 10.85
N ARG A 77 -28.94 -15.98 9.51
CA ARG A 77 -30.05 -16.47 8.68
C ARG A 77 -30.33 -17.93 9.00
N TYR A 78 -29.31 -18.78 9.09
CA TYR A 78 -29.49 -20.17 9.51
C TYR A 78 -30.11 -20.31 10.91
N LYS A 79 -29.70 -19.49 11.88
CA LYS A 79 -30.29 -19.50 13.24
C LYS A 79 -31.80 -19.23 13.22
N GLN A 80 -32.27 -18.42 12.28
CA GLN A 80 -33.69 -18.04 12.15
C GLN A 80 -34.49 -19.01 11.27
N SER A 81 -33.98 -19.36 10.09
CA SER A 81 -34.71 -20.15 9.10
C SER A 81 -34.53 -21.66 9.24
N ARG A 82 -33.49 -22.10 9.95
CA ARG A 82 -33.01 -23.50 9.96
C ARG A 82 -32.73 -24.07 8.58
N ASP A 83 -32.53 -23.22 7.58
CA ASP A 83 -32.27 -23.60 6.19
C ASP A 83 -30.79 -23.97 6.01
N THR A 84 -30.53 -25.28 6.09
CA THR A 84 -29.21 -25.86 5.88
C THR A 84 -28.71 -25.71 4.43
N GLY A 85 -29.62 -25.60 3.45
CA GLY A 85 -29.28 -25.41 2.05
C GLY A 85 -28.71 -24.02 1.79
N ALA A 86 -29.37 -22.99 2.33
CA ALA A 86 -28.91 -21.60 2.25
C ALA A 86 -27.57 -21.36 2.99
N LEU A 87 -27.34 -22.06 4.10
CA LEU A 87 -26.07 -22.02 4.81
C LEU A 87 -24.93 -22.63 3.97
N ASN A 88 -25.18 -23.78 3.35
CA ASN A 88 -24.16 -24.47 2.55
C ASN A 88 -23.79 -23.70 1.26
N SER A 89 -24.77 -23.07 0.61
CA SER A 89 -24.52 -22.23 -0.56
C SER A 89 -23.76 -20.96 -0.18
N GLY A 90 -24.18 -20.25 0.87
CA GLY A 90 -23.48 -19.07 1.38
C GLY A 90 -22.03 -19.37 1.79
N ARG A 91 -21.80 -20.53 2.41
CA ARG A 91 -20.45 -21.00 2.76
C ARG A 91 -19.57 -21.23 1.53
N LYS A 92 -20.07 -21.89 0.49
CA LYS A 92 -19.29 -22.14 -0.74
C LYS A 92 -18.92 -20.83 -1.43
N THR A 93 -19.83 -19.87 -1.47
CA THR A 93 -19.55 -18.53 -1.99
C THR A 93 -18.44 -17.84 -1.20
N LEU A 94 -18.55 -17.86 0.14
CA LEU A 94 -17.55 -17.27 1.03
C LEU A 94 -16.15 -17.89 0.86
N GLU A 95 -16.09 -19.21 0.73
CA GLU A 95 -14.84 -19.94 0.49
C GLU A 95 -14.21 -19.57 -0.86
N ALA A 96 -15.03 -19.47 -1.91
CA ALA A 96 -14.57 -19.06 -3.24
C ALA A 96 -14.03 -17.62 -3.25
N GLU A 97 -14.77 -16.68 -2.66
CA GLU A 97 -14.34 -15.28 -2.55
C GLU A 97 -13.08 -15.12 -1.69
N HIS A 98 -12.99 -15.87 -0.58
CA HIS A 98 -11.79 -15.88 0.26
C HIS A 98 -10.56 -16.41 -0.49
N ARG A 99 -10.73 -17.46 -1.30
CA ARG A 99 -9.66 -18.02 -2.13
C ARG A 99 -9.18 -17.02 -3.17
N THR A 100 -10.11 -16.31 -3.82
CA THR A 100 -9.78 -15.25 -4.79
C THR A 100 -8.97 -14.13 -4.12
N LEU A 101 -9.45 -13.59 -2.99
CA LEU A 101 -8.73 -12.53 -2.27
C LEU A 101 -7.36 -12.98 -1.77
N THR A 102 -7.24 -14.25 -1.34
CA THR A 102 -5.94 -14.82 -0.95
C THR A 102 -4.97 -14.84 -2.11
N ASN A 103 -5.43 -15.22 -3.31
CA ASN A 103 -4.57 -15.22 -4.50
C ASN A 103 -4.15 -13.80 -4.91
N ASP A 104 -5.06 -12.84 -4.85
CA ASP A 104 -4.77 -11.43 -5.16
C ASP A 104 -3.76 -10.85 -4.16
N ILE A 105 -3.90 -11.13 -2.87
CA ILE A 105 -2.94 -10.72 -1.83
C ILE A 105 -1.57 -11.37 -2.06
N ASN A 106 -1.50 -12.66 -2.42
CA ASN A 106 -0.25 -13.33 -2.73
C ASN A 106 0.46 -12.71 -3.94
N ALA A 107 -0.30 -12.29 -4.96
CA ALA A 107 0.25 -11.60 -6.12
C ALA A 107 0.88 -10.24 -5.73
N LEU A 108 0.20 -9.47 -4.87
CA LEU A 108 0.75 -8.20 -4.35
C LEU A 108 1.95 -8.41 -3.43
N GLN A 109 1.94 -9.44 -2.58
CA GLN A 109 3.10 -9.81 -1.75
C GLN A 109 4.32 -10.15 -2.60
N THR A 110 4.12 -10.85 -3.72
CA THR A 110 5.21 -11.19 -4.65
C THR A 110 5.82 -9.94 -5.28
N ARG A 111 4.98 -8.95 -5.65
CA ARG A 111 5.44 -7.64 -6.10
C ARG A 111 6.20 -6.88 -5.01
N LEU A 112 5.70 -6.92 -3.77
CA LEU A 112 6.36 -6.25 -2.63
C LEU A 112 7.72 -6.86 -2.29
N LYS A 113 7.88 -8.18 -2.45
CA LYS A 113 9.18 -8.88 -2.32
C LYS A 113 10.15 -8.50 -3.43
N ALA A 114 9.66 -8.34 -4.66
CA ALA A 114 10.48 -7.91 -5.78
C ALA A 114 11.06 -6.49 -5.59
N GLU A 115 10.36 -5.64 -4.83
CA GLU A 115 10.82 -4.31 -4.40
C GLU A 115 11.72 -4.34 -3.14
N GLY A 116 12.03 -5.52 -2.58
CA GLY A 116 12.93 -5.69 -1.43
C GLY A 116 12.34 -5.31 -0.07
N SER A 117 11.01 -5.30 0.07
CA SER A 117 10.35 -4.81 1.29
C SER A 117 10.11 -5.91 2.34
N ASP A 118 10.63 -5.71 3.56
CA ASP A 118 10.35 -6.56 4.75
C ASP A 118 8.86 -6.56 5.15
N LEU A 119 8.10 -5.58 4.65
CA LEU A 119 6.65 -5.51 4.82
C LEU A 119 5.96 -6.75 4.23
N ALA A 120 6.53 -7.35 3.18
CA ALA A 120 5.94 -8.49 2.50
C ALA A 120 5.85 -9.71 3.43
N GLU A 121 6.89 -9.94 4.23
CA GLU A 121 6.95 -11.04 5.21
C GLU A 121 5.99 -10.81 6.38
N LYS A 122 5.90 -9.56 6.86
CA LYS A 122 4.97 -9.19 7.92
C LYS A 122 3.51 -9.34 7.50
N ILE A 123 3.17 -8.89 6.29
CA ILE A 123 1.84 -9.07 5.70
C ILE A 123 1.55 -10.56 5.52
N GLN A 124 2.50 -11.35 4.98
CA GLN A 124 2.32 -12.78 4.77
C GLN A 124 2.01 -13.54 6.07
N LYS A 125 2.67 -13.18 7.16
CA LYS A 125 2.42 -13.81 8.48
C LYS A 125 1.02 -13.49 9.00
N LEU A 126 0.60 -12.23 8.94
CA LEU A 126 -0.73 -11.80 9.39
C LEU A 126 -1.85 -12.39 8.51
N ASP A 127 -1.58 -12.51 7.21
CA ASP A 127 -2.49 -13.12 6.24
C ASP A 127 -2.77 -14.60 6.56
N GLY A 128 -1.72 -15.37 6.83
CA GLY A 128 -1.84 -16.78 7.22
C GLY A 128 -2.64 -16.96 8.52
N GLN A 129 -2.40 -16.11 9.52
CA GLN A 129 -3.16 -16.15 10.77
C GLN A 129 -4.65 -15.83 10.57
N LEU A 130 -4.97 -14.89 9.68
CA LEU A 130 -6.35 -14.55 9.38
C LEU A 130 -7.06 -15.68 8.63
N LYS A 131 -6.38 -16.31 7.66
CA LYS A 131 -6.88 -17.50 6.94
C LYS A 131 -7.21 -18.66 7.90
N ASP A 132 -6.33 -18.94 8.86
CA ASP A 132 -6.55 -20.03 9.84
C ASP A 132 -7.79 -19.78 10.71
N LEU A 133 -8.03 -18.53 11.11
CA LEU A 133 -9.23 -18.16 11.86
C LEU A 133 -10.52 -18.32 11.03
N VAL A 134 -10.49 -18.01 9.73
CA VAL A 134 -11.63 -18.24 8.84
C VAL A 134 -11.95 -19.72 8.75
N CYS A 135 -10.94 -20.53 8.48
CA CYS A 135 -11.08 -21.97 8.34
C CYS A 135 -11.67 -22.60 9.61
N ARG A 136 -11.19 -22.18 10.78
CA ARG A 136 -11.75 -22.59 12.08
C ARG A 136 -13.21 -22.16 12.26
N SER A 137 -13.57 -20.93 11.87
CA SER A 137 -14.95 -20.44 11.99
C SER A 137 -15.91 -21.26 11.10
N CYS A 138 -15.48 -21.60 9.88
CA CYS A 138 -16.22 -22.47 8.98
C CYS A 138 -16.39 -23.89 9.55
N GLN A 139 -15.33 -24.49 10.10
CA GLN A 139 -15.41 -25.82 10.71
C GLN A 139 -16.33 -25.86 11.93
N GLU A 140 -16.32 -24.84 12.79
CA GLU A 140 -17.21 -24.79 13.94
C GLU A 140 -18.68 -24.65 13.52
N ALA A 141 -18.95 -23.92 12.44
CA ALA A 141 -20.30 -23.86 11.84
C ALA A 141 -20.73 -25.23 11.28
N GLU A 142 -19.83 -25.97 10.62
CA GLU A 142 -20.10 -27.35 10.17
C GLU A 142 -20.41 -28.28 11.34
N ARG A 143 -19.65 -28.18 12.44
CA ARG A 143 -19.88 -28.98 13.64
C ARG A 143 -21.23 -28.67 14.28
N LEU A 144 -21.68 -27.42 14.23
CA LEU A 144 -23.01 -27.03 14.73
C LEU A 144 -24.12 -27.68 13.89
N VAL A 145 -23.99 -27.61 12.56
CA VAL A 145 -24.96 -28.22 11.62
C VAL A 145 -25.00 -29.74 11.76
N ALA A 146 -23.84 -30.37 11.94
CA ALA A 146 -23.72 -31.80 12.13
C ALA A 146 -24.18 -32.28 13.52
N GLY A 147 -24.64 -31.37 14.40
CA GLY A 147 -25.01 -31.68 15.78
C GLY A 147 -23.84 -32.10 16.67
N LYS A 148 -22.60 -31.92 16.19
CA LYS A 148 -21.36 -32.30 16.88
C LYS A 148 -20.94 -31.27 17.94
N VAL A 149 -21.59 -30.10 17.98
CA VAL A 149 -21.41 -29.10 19.03
C VAL A 149 -22.76 -28.52 19.43
N LYS A 150 -22.95 -28.25 20.72
CA LYS A 150 -24.16 -27.60 21.25
C LYS A 150 -24.14 -26.10 20.91
N LYS A 151 -25.33 -25.50 20.81
CA LYS A 151 -25.50 -24.09 20.46
C LYS A 151 -24.70 -23.15 21.37
N ASP A 152 -24.72 -23.36 22.69
CA ASP A 152 -24.01 -22.49 23.64
C ASP A 152 -22.48 -22.60 23.52
N ALA A 153 -21.98 -23.81 23.28
CA ALA A 153 -20.55 -24.05 23.04
C ALA A 153 -20.06 -23.43 21.72
N TYR A 154 -20.91 -23.43 20.68
CA TYR A 154 -20.63 -22.72 19.43
C TYR A 154 -20.58 -21.20 19.64
N ILE A 155 -21.51 -20.63 20.42
CA ILE A 155 -21.56 -19.18 20.69
C ILE A 155 -20.29 -18.70 21.40
N GLU A 156 -19.79 -19.45 22.39
CA GLU A 156 -18.57 -19.08 23.11
C GLU A 156 -17.31 -19.20 22.24
N SER A 157 -17.25 -20.27 21.42
CA SER A 157 -16.19 -20.49 20.42
C SER A 157 -16.15 -19.36 19.39
N ASP A 158 -17.32 -18.98 18.86
CA ASP A 158 -17.49 -17.92 17.87
C ASP A 158 -17.12 -16.54 18.43
N LYS A 159 -17.50 -16.25 19.68
CA LYS A 159 -17.10 -15.02 20.38
C LYS A 159 -15.58 -14.93 20.55
N THR A 160 -14.95 -16.05 20.91
CA THR A 160 -13.48 -16.13 21.06
C THR A 160 -12.75 -15.94 19.73
N LEU A 161 -13.24 -16.59 18.66
CA LEU A 161 -12.67 -16.45 17.31
C LEU A 161 -12.83 -15.01 16.78
N THR A 162 -13.96 -14.37 17.08
CA THR A 162 -14.23 -12.97 16.71
C THR A 162 -13.28 -12.00 17.43
N GLY A 163 -13.05 -12.18 18.73
CA GLY A 163 -12.09 -11.35 19.48
C GLY A 163 -10.66 -11.45 18.95
N LYS A 164 -10.18 -12.67 18.69
CA LYS A 164 -8.85 -12.90 18.07
C LYS A 164 -8.74 -12.28 16.68
N ARG A 165 -9.85 -12.26 15.93
CA ARG A 165 -9.92 -11.66 14.60
C ARG A 165 -9.82 -10.14 14.67
N GLN A 166 -10.55 -9.49 15.57
CA GLN A 166 -10.47 -8.04 15.78
C GLN A 166 -9.08 -7.58 16.22
N GLU A 167 -8.41 -8.37 17.06
CA GLU A 167 -7.03 -8.10 17.45
C GLU A 167 -6.07 -8.16 16.25
N LEU A 168 -6.19 -9.18 15.40
CA LEU A 168 -5.38 -9.30 14.18
C LEU A 168 -5.61 -8.15 13.20
N VAL A 169 -6.87 -7.73 13.03
CA VAL A 169 -7.21 -6.57 12.19
C VAL A 169 -6.57 -5.31 12.74
N SER A 170 -6.69 -5.05 14.05
CA SER A 170 -6.08 -3.87 14.69
C SER A 170 -4.56 -3.85 14.53
N ARG A 171 -3.91 -5.03 14.57
CA ARG A 171 -2.46 -5.16 14.31
C ARG A 171 -2.11 -4.89 12.84
N ILE A 172 -2.95 -5.33 11.90
CA ILE A 172 -2.77 -5.04 10.48
C ILE A 172 -2.92 -3.53 10.24
N ASP A 173 -3.96 -2.89 10.76
CA ASP A 173 -4.18 -1.45 10.63
C ASP A 173 -3.02 -0.65 11.22
N SER A 174 -2.57 -1.00 12.43
CA SER A 174 -1.43 -0.34 13.08
C SER A 174 -0.13 -0.48 12.28
N LEU A 175 0.08 -1.66 11.69
CA LEU A 175 1.25 -1.92 10.86
C LEU A 175 1.17 -1.12 9.56
N LEU A 176 0.00 -1.04 8.94
CA LEU A 176 -0.20 -0.30 7.70
C LEU A 176 -0.11 1.23 7.93
N ASP A 177 -0.65 1.74 9.03
CA ASP A 177 -0.51 3.15 9.42
C ASP A 177 0.96 3.54 9.64
N ALA A 178 1.75 2.66 10.27
CA ALA A 178 3.17 2.88 10.46
C ALA A 178 3.96 2.96 9.14
N PHE A 179 3.49 2.27 8.09
CA PHE A 179 4.11 2.28 6.76
C PHE A 179 3.60 3.42 5.86
N LEU A 180 2.35 3.86 6.04
CA LEU A 180 1.77 4.99 5.30
C LEU A 180 2.16 6.36 5.87
N GLN A 181 2.70 6.42 7.09
CA GLN A 181 3.27 7.63 7.70
C GLN A 181 4.81 7.57 7.83
N PRO A 182 5.60 7.47 6.74
CA PRO A 182 7.06 7.49 6.85
C PRO A 182 7.65 8.88 7.18
N GLY A 183 6.80 9.89 7.46
CA GLY A 183 7.18 11.30 7.60
C GLY A 183 7.09 11.90 9.00
N ARG A 184 6.76 11.14 10.05
CA ARG A 184 7.15 11.55 11.41
C ARG A 184 8.47 10.88 11.70
N GLU A 185 9.55 11.60 11.43
CA GLU A 185 10.81 11.33 12.12
C GLU A 185 10.47 11.05 13.58
N THR A 186 10.79 9.84 14.03
CA THR A 186 10.99 9.61 15.44
C THR A 186 12.11 10.57 15.81
N VAL A 187 11.75 11.75 16.33
CA VAL A 187 12.69 12.59 17.07
C VAL A 187 13.16 11.69 18.19
N THR A 188 14.31 11.06 17.96
CA THR A 188 14.94 10.25 18.97
C THR A 188 15.22 11.19 20.13
N PRO A 189 14.90 10.82 21.39
CA PRO A 189 15.16 11.68 22.55
C PRO A 189 16.63 12.11 22.67
N SER A 190 17.53 11.46 21.93
CA SER A 190 18.97 11.74 21.90
C SER A 190 19.34 13.08 21.25
N GLU A 191 18.60 13.58 20.26
CA GLU A 191 18.94 14.85 19.57
C GLU A 191 18.45 16.10 20.31
N THR A 192 17.48 15.95 21.22
CA THR A 192 17.00 17.06 22.06
C THR A 192 18.01 17.42 23.16
N LEU A 193 18.86 16.48 23.58
CA LEU A 193 19.86 16.73 24.62
C LEU A 193 21.10 17.48 24.10
N THR A 194 21.51 17.28 22.84
CA THR A 194 22.67 17.98 22.28
C THR A 194 22.40 19.47 22.03
N ARG A 195 21.14 19.84 21.74
CA ARG A 195 20.75 21.25 21.54
C ARG A 195 20.58 22.05 22.83
N ILE A 196 20.35 21.38 23.96
CA ILE A 196 20.29 22.02 25.29
C ILE A 196 21.71 22.21 25.85
N GLN A 197 22.66 21.34 25.51
CA GLN A 197 24.04 21.43 26.00
C GLN A 197 24.94 22.42 25.25
N THR A 198 24.57 22.82 24.03
CA THR A 198 25.32 23.82 23.24
C THR A 198 24.83 25.26 23.44
N GLY A 199 23.73 25.47 24.18
CA GLY A 199 23.20 26.80 24.52
C GLY A 199 23.64 27.33 25.90
N LEU A 200 24.53 26.64 26.61
CA LEU A 200 24.96 27.00 27.97
C LEU A 200 26.45 27.37 28.10
N THR A 201 27.17 27.57 26.99
CA THR A 201 28.60 27.95 26.99
C THR A 201 28.92 29.29 26.32
N ASP A 202 27.93 30.15 26.08
CA ASP A 202 28.15 31.54 25.67
C ASP A 202 27.59 32.52 26.71
N GLN A 203 28.11 32.44 27.94
CA GLN A 203 28.03 33.52 28.92
C GLN A 203 29.36 33.69 29.66
#